data_AF-A0A7W0N3P9-F1
#
_entry.id   AF-A0A7W0N3P9-F1
#
_cell.length_a   1.000
_cell.length_b   1.000
_cell.length_c   1.000
_cell.angle_alpha   90.00
_cell.angle_beta   90.00
_cell.angle_gamma   90.00
#
_symmetry.space_group_name_H-M   'P 1'
#
loop_
_entity.id
_entity.type
_entity.pdbx_description
1 polymer ?
#
loop_
_entity_poly.entity_id
_entity_poly.type
_entity_poly.pdbx_seq_one_letter_code
_entity_poly.pdbx_strand_id
1 'polypeptide(L)'
;VLEHVLADLQAAAPELVANVERRLASAAAKSGRYVGEMHEIAATQTAAGLTPGLFEAMAEIYSAVGTTHAATRAPEEIATGETLEQLLDELRKG
;
A
#
# COMPACT_ATOMS: atom_id res chain seq x y z
N VAL A 1 -15.49 -9.21 -4.45
CA VAL A 1 -15.54 -7.94 -3.66
C VAL A 1 -14.64 -6.88 -4.24
N LEU A 2 -13.37 -7.19 -4.56
CA LEU A 2 -12.46 -6.21 -5.19
C LEU A 2 -13.07 -5.56 -6.45
N GLU A 3 -13.70 -6.36 -7.34
CA GLU A 3 -14.32 -5.79 -8.55
C GLU A 3 -15.43 -4.78 -8.23
N HIS A 4 -16.20 -5.03 -7.17
CA HIS A 4 -17.28 -4.14 -6.73
C HIS A 4 -16.73 -2.85 -6.14
N VAL A 5 -15.69 -2.94 -5.30
CA VAL A 5 -15.03 -1.75 -4.73
C VAL A 5 -14.42 -0.88 -5.83
N LEU A 6 -13.75 -1.49 -6.82
CA LEU A 6 -13.18 -0.73 -7.94
C LEU A 6 -14.28 -0.09 -8.79
N ALA A 7 -15.40 -0.78 -9.03
CA ALA A 7 -16.54 -0.21 -9.76
C ALA A 7 -17.16 0.98 -9.01
N ASP A 8 -17.37 0.85 -7.70
CA ASP A 8 -17.95 1.91 -6.87
C ASP A 8 -17.00 3.12 -6.80
N LEU A 9 -15.70 2.90 -6.60
CA LEU A 9 -14.71 3.99 -6.60
C LEU A 9 -14.57 4.64 -7.98
N GLN A 10 -14.64 3.88 -9.06
CA GLN A 10 -14.61 4.43 -10.41
C GLN A 10 -15.80 5.37 -10.67
N ALA A 11 -16.97 5.07 -10.08
CA ALA A 11 -18.16 5.91 -10.20
C ALA A 11 -18.14 7.14 -9.28
N ALA A 12 -17.69 6.98 -8.03
CA ALA A 12 -17.77 8.02 -7.01
C ALA A 12 -16.51 8.89 -6.86
N ALA A 13 -15.32 8.32 -7.14
CA ALA A 13 -14.01 8.91 -6.89
C ALA A 13 -12.97 8.37 -7.91
N PRO A 14 -13.16 8.66 -9.21
CA PRO A 14 -12.36 8.09 -10.30
C PRO A 14 -10.84 8.35 -10.17
N GLU A 15 -10.45 9.43 -9.47
CA GLU A 15 -9.06 9.77 -9.18
C GLU A 15 -8.37 8.80 -8.23
N LEU A 16 -9.13 8.07 -7.39
CA LEU A 16 -8.59 7.05 -6.48
C LEU A 16 -8.22 5.77 -7.22
N VAL A 17 -8.93 5.44 -8.31
CA VAL A 17 -8.63 4.28 -9.17
C VAL A 17 -7.69 4.64 -10.33
N ALA A 18 -7.52 5.93 -10.62
CA ALA A 18 -6.60 6.40 -11.66
C ALA A 18 -5.14 6.02 -11.34
N ASN A 19 -4.59 5.10 -12.13
CA ASN A 19 -3.25 4.52 -11.97
C ASN A 19 -3.04 3.83 -10.60
N VAL A 20 -4.08 3.17 -10.09
CA VAL A 20 -4.05 2.48 -8.80
C VAL A 20 -2.97 1.41 -8.75
N GLU A 21 -2.71 0.73 -9.86
CA GLU A 21 -1.63 -0.25 -10.00
C GLU A 21 -0.28 0.40 -9.73
N ARG A 22 0.04 1.52 -10.39
CA ARG A 22 1.32 2.21 -10.15
C ARG A 22 1.46 2.70 -8.71
N ARG A 23 0.39 3.21 -8.10
CA ARG A 23 0.40 3.68 -6.71
C ARG A 23 0.66 2.53 -5.74
N LEU A 24 -0.01 1.40 -5.95
CA LEU A 24 0.13 0.20 -5.13
C LEU A 24 1.53 -0.42 -5.29
N ALA A 25 2.07 -0.48 -6.52
CA ALA A 25 3.44 -0.91 -6.77
C ALA A 25 4.45 -0.01 -6.05
N SER A 26 4.25 1.31 -6.08
CA SER A 26 5.14 2.24 -5.35
C SER A 26 5.02 2.11 -3.84
N ALA A 27 3.85 1.80 -3.32
CA ALA A 27 3.67 1.54 -1.90
C ALA A 27 4.36 0.24 -1.50
N ALA A 28 4.23 -0.82 -2.31
CA ALA A 28 4.88 -2.11 -2.07
C ALA A 28 6.41 -2.00 -2.05
N ALA A 29 7.00 -1.37 -3.06
CA ALA A 29 8.45 -1.14 -3.17
C ALA A 29 9.04 -0.31 -2.00
N LYS A 30 8.20 0.48 -1.30
CA LYS A 30 8.60 1.32 -0.16
C LYS A 30 8.13 0.79 1.19
N SER A 31 7.39 -0.32 1.20
CA SER A 31 6.71 -0.86 2.38
C SER A 31 7.64 -1.01 3.59
N GLY A 32 8.85 -1.54 3.39
CA GLY A 32 9.84 -1.69 4.46
C GLY A 32 10.29 -0.36 5.11
N ARG A 33 10.31 0.75 4.36
CA ARG A 33 10.60 2.09 4.91
C ARG A 33 9.44 2.57 5.79
N TYR A 34 8.21 2.31 5.34
CA TYR A 34 7.01 2.78 5.99
C TYR A 34 6.72 2.09 7.33
N VAL A 35 7.18 0.86 7.57
CA VAL A 35 6.97 0.19 8.88
C VAL A 35 7.52 1.04 10.03
N GLY A 36 8.77 1.52 9.91
CA GLY A 36 9.38 2.40 10.91
C GLY A 36 8.64 3.73 11.05
N GLU A 37 8.32 4.37 9.92
CA GLU A 37 7.57 5.63 9.90
C GLU A 37 6.19 5.49 10.56
N MET A 38 5.48 4.38 10.33
CA MET A 38 4.18 4.12 10.95
C MET A 38 4.29 3.99 12.47
N HIS A 39 5.33 3.33 12.99
CA HIS A 39 5.58 3.25 14.44
C HIS A 39 5.95 4.62 15.04
N GLU A 40 6.71 5.46 14.34
CA GLU A 40 7.00 6.82 14.79
C GLU A 40 5.75 7.72 14.82
N ILE A 41 4.88 7.60 13.81
CA ILE A 41 3.59 8.31 13.81
C ILE A 41 2.70 7.81 14.95
N ALA A 42 2.62 6.50 15.18
CA ALA A 42 1.87 5.91 16.29
C ALA A 42 2.37 6.44 17.66
N ALA A 43 3.68 6.52 17.86
CA ALA A 43 4.27 7.10 19.06
C ALA A 43 3.90 8.59 19.22
N THR A 44 3.90 9.35 18.11
CA THR A 44 3.49 10.76 18.09
C THR A 44 2.01 10.94 18.45
N GLN A 45 1.12 10.10 17.91
CA GLN A 45 -0.31 10.11 18.27
C GLN A 45 -0.50 9.86 19.77
N THR A 46 0.19 8.85 20.31
CA THR A 46 0.14 8.53 21.74
C THR A 46 0.61 9.71 22.59
N ALA A 47 1.72 10.35 22.22
CA ALA A 47 2.25 11.51 22.93
C ALA A 47 1.27 12.72 22.91
N ALA A 48 0.45 12.83 21.88
CA ALA A 48 -0.60 13.84 21.76
C ALA A 48 -1.91 13.45 22.48
N GLY A 49 -1.98 12.28 23.13
CA GLY A 49 -3.21 11.77 23.77
C GLY A 49 -4.24 11.22 22.79
N LEU A 50 -3.83 10.93 21.54
CA LEU A 50 -4.65 10.34 20.49
C LEU A 50 -4.37 8.82 20.38
N THR A 51 -5.25 8.09 19.70
CA THR A 51 -5.07 6.64 19.50
C THR A 51 -3.98 6.34 18.48
N PRO A 52 -3.03 5.42 18.76
CA PRO A 52 -2.03 4.98 17.79
C PRO A 52 -2.56 3.94 16.79
N GLY A 53 -3.71 3.31 17.09
CA GLY A 53 -4.09 2.01 16.51
C GLY A 53 -4.20 1.96 14.98
N LEU A 54 -4.57 3.08 14.32
CA LEU A 54 -4.57 3.14 12.86
C LEU A 54 -3.15 2.92 12.29
N PHE A 55 -2.15 3.59 12.86
CA PHE A 55 -0.79 3.53 12.35
C PHE A 55 -0.08 2.24 12.74
N GLU A 56 -0.41 1.66 13.89
CA GLU A 56 0.04 0.30 14.25
C GLU A 56 -0.50 -0.74 13.25
N ALA A 57 -1.79 -0.69 12.92
CA ALA A 57 -2.38 -1.58 11.91
C ALA A 57 -1.77 -1.35 10.52
N MET A 58 -1.47 -0.11 10.15
CA MET A 58 -0.76 0.19 8.89
C MET A 58 0.67 -0.38 8.89
N ALA A 59 1.37 -0.37 10.03
CA ALA A 59 2.69 -1.00 10.16
C ALA A 59 2.61 -2.51 9.91
N GLU A 60 1.59 -3.18 10.45
CA GLU A 60 1.35 -4.61 10.20
C GLU A 60 1.08 -4.89 8.72
N ILE A 61 0.24 -4.08 8.07
CA ILE A 61 -0.04 -4.20 6.63
C ILE A 61 1.24 -4.03 5.81
N TYR A 62 2.03 -2.99 6.07
CA TYR A 62 3.28 -2.79 5.33
C TYR A 62 4.33 -3.86 5.63
N SER A 63 4.36 -4.42 6.84
CA SER A 63 5.22 -5.56 7.15
C SER A 63 4.84 -6.79 6.33
N ALA A 64 3.55 -7.06 6.16
CA ALA A 64 3.06 -8.17 5.33
C ALA A 64 3.34 -7.92 3.83
N VAL A 65 3.13 -6.69 3.35
CA VAL A 65 3.47 -6.33 1.96
C VAL A 65 4.97 -6.46 1.72
N GLY A 66 5.80 -6.11 2.71
CA GLY A 66 7.26 -6.18 2.63
C GLY A 66 7.84 -7.58 2.40
N THR A 67 7.05 -8.64 2.63
CA THR A 67 7.46 -10.03 2.34
C THR A 67 7.09 -10.48 0.92
N THR A 68 6.41 -9.66 0.13
CA THR A 68 5.93 -10.03 -1.20
C THR A 68 6.96 -9.77 -2.28
N HIS A 69 6.83 -10.42 -3.44
CA HIS A 69 7.71 -10.17 -4.58
C HIS A 69 7.63 -8.72 -5.06
N ALA A 70 6.44 -8.11 -5.01
CA ALA A 70 6.21 -6.71 -5.36
C ALA A 70 7.08 -5.72 -4.54
N ALA A 71 7.44 -6.08 -3.30
CA ALA A 71 8.29 -5.26 -2.45
C ALA A 71 9.79 -5.34 -2.78
N THR A 72 10.22 -6.32 -3.57
CA THR A 72 11.64 -6.49 -3.97
C THR A 72 12.07 -5.56 -5.10
N ARG A 73 11.11 -4.95 -5.78
CA ARG A 73 11.34 -4.03 -6.92
C ARG A 73 11.86 -2.67 -6.41
N ALA A 74 12.76 -2.04 -7.15
CA ALA A 74 13.12 -0.65 -6.85
C ALA A 74 11.95 0.28 -7.23
N PRO A 75 11.64 1.33 -6.45
CA PRO A 75 10.61 2.31 -6.80
C PRO A 75 10.80 2.95 -8.19
N GLU A 76 12.05 3.09 -8.63
CA GLU A 76 12.45 3.66 -9.92
C GLU A 76 12.19 2.69 -11.10
N GLU A 77 11.98 1.41 -10.82
CA GLU A 77 11.77 0.33 -11.81
C GLU A 77 10.28 -0.03 -12.00
N ILE A 78 9.37 0.76 -11.43
CA ILE A 78 7.93 0.53 -11.57
C ILE A 78 7.55 0.83 -13.03
N ALA A 79 7.25 -0.25 -13.77
CA ALA A 79 7.01 -0.21 -15.20
C ALA A 79 5.74 0.59 -15.53
N THR A 80 5.79 1.31 -16.64
CA THR A 80 4.60 1.90 -17.26
C THR A 80 3.88 0.82 -18.07
N GLY A 81 2.55 0.71 -17.89
CA GLY A 81 1.71 -0.24 -18.64
C GLY A 81 1.52 -1.61 -18.00
N GLU A 82 2.02 -1.85 -16.78
CA GLU A 82 1.62 -2.99 -15.95
C GLU A 82 0.13 -2.87 -15.58
N THR A 83 -0.62 -3.98 -15.60
CA THR A 83 -2.04 -3.97 -15.20
C THR A 83 -2.19 -4.20 -13.70
N LEU A 84 -3.35 -3.84 -13.16
CA LEU A 84 -3.67 -4.08 -11.75
C LEU A 84 -3.63 -5.57 -11.41
N GLU A 85 -4.12 -6.43 -12.31
CA GLU A 85 -4.13 -7.88 -12.12
C GLU A 85 -2.71 -8.45 -11.99
N GLN A 86 -1.79 -8.02 -12.85
CA GLN A 86 -0.38 -8.43 -12.79
C GLN A 86 0.25 -8.06 -11.46
N LEU A 87 0.03 -6.83 -11.00
CA LEU A 87 0.54 -6.39 -9.71
C LEU A 87 -0.07 -7.16 -8.53
N LEU A 88 -1.37 -7.45 -8.57
CA LEU A 88 -2.04 -8.23 -7.54
C LEU A 88 -1.47 -9.65 -7.45
N ASP A 89 -1.07 -10.24 -8.57
CA ASP A 89 -0.38 -11.53 -8.57
C ASP A 89 1.00 -11.45 -7.90
N GLU A 90 1.75 -10.36 -8.10
CA GLU A 90 3.03 -10.15 -7.41
C GLU A 90 2.87 -9.90 -5.90
N LEU A 91 1.77 -9.28 -5.46
CA LEU A 91 1.45 -9.10 -4.04
C LEU A 91 1.00 -10.39 -3.35
N ARG A 92 0.51 -11.38 -4.11
CA ARG A 92 0.12 -12.70 -3.56
C ARG A 92 1.31 -13.64 -3.41
N LYS A 93 2.40 -13.38 -4.12
CA LYS A 93 3.63 -14.17 -4.07
C LYS A 93 4.52 -13.67 -2.92
N GLY A 94 4.91 -14.57 -2.03
CA GLY A 94 5.84 -14.35 -0.91
C GLY A 94 6.53 -15.64 -0.54
#